data_AF-A0A0M1J1R1-F1
#
_entry.id   AF-A0A0M1J1R1-F1
#
_cell.length_a   1.000
_cell.length_b   1.000
_cell.length_c   1.000
_cell.angle_alpha   90.00
_cell.angle_beta   90.00
_cell.angle_gamma   90.00
#
_symmetry.space_group_name_H-M   'P 1'
#
loop_
_entity.id
_entity.type
_entity.pdbx_description
1 polymer ?
#
loop_
_entity_poly.entity_id
_entity_poly.type
_entity_poly.pdbx_seq_one_letter_code
_entity_poly.pdbx_strand_id
1 'polypeptide(L)'
;ETHLYNLLKNKIIFLEEVTQISPTQQGGPVKVILSDVCADLISYYAKKGKIKAIETLALLVKFGIEQYIYIKVGFIPKPETIMFDELELLINKETIQVNKARQEEVQYFTNPITGECGIDINSLSFLCGGVAVKHIETFVANYPEPFLQPQQTLKIVKAAICADVLYHFGYENKPRKTLAQYFAQTLDPIVPVLHKKTNYQTPVATAREDQLEQ
;
A
#
# COMPACT_ATOMS: atom_id res chain seq x y z
N GLU A 1 23.06 7.65 35.20
CA GLU A 1 22.04 7.03 34.32
C GLU A 1 22.69 6.58 33.02
N THR A 2 22.25 5.48 32.40
CA THR A 2 22.80 5.02 31.11
C THR A 2 22.12 5.73 29.93
N HIS A 3 22.81 5.85 28.81
CA HIS A 3 22.23 6.41 27.57
C HIS A 3 21.00 5.62 27.09
N LEU A 4 20.95 4.31 27.36
CA LEU A 4 19.81 3.47 27.02
C LEU A 4 18.62 3.71 27.96
N TYR A 5 18.87 3.87 29.27
CA TYR A 5 17.83 4.24 30.22
C TYR A 5 17.16 5.57 29.83
N ASN A 6 17.96 6.58 29.48
CA ASN A 6 17.44 7.88 29.05
C ASN A 6 16.61 7.82 27.76
N LEU A 7 16.89 6.87 26.87
CA LEU A 7 16.13 6.65 25.65
C LEU A 7 14.72 6.08 25.93
N LEU A 8 14.59 5.27 26.98
CA LEU A 8 13.38 4.47 27.24
C LEU A 8 12.52 4.98 28.41
N LYS A 9 13.05 5.81 29.31
CA LYS A 9 12.44 6.14 30.61
C LYS A 9 11.03 6.75 30.60
N ASN A 10 10.57 7.29 29.47
CA ASN A 10 9.24 7.89 29.32
C ASN A 10 8.40 7.19 28.24
N LYS A 11 8.78 5.98 27.82
CA LYS A 11 8.06 5.21 26.80
C LYS A 11 7.28 4.06 27.41
N ILE A 12 6.11 3.80 26.86
CA ILE A 12 5.43 2.50 27.04
C ILE A 12 6.29 1.48 26.29
N ILE A 13 6.81 0.48 26.99
CA ILE A 13 7.75 -0.49 26.41
C ILE A 13 7.03 -1.74 25.92
N PHE A 14 6.03 -2.19 26.67
CA PHE A 14 5.33 -3.44 26.42
C PHE A 14 3.90 -3.20 25.98
N LEU A 15 3.38 -4.07 25.12
CA LEU A 15 1.95 -4.11 24.78
C LEU A 15 1.19 -4.68 25.99
N GLU A 16 0.31 -3.86 26.59
CA GLU A 16 -0.39 -4.19 27.85
C GLU A 16 -1.44 -5.31 27.70
N GLU A 17 -1.95 -5.54 26.48
CA GLU A 17 -3.07 -6.46 26.20
C GLU A 17 -2.68 -7.96 26.10
N VAL A 18 -1.40 -8.30 26.02
CA VAL A 18 -0.96 -9.73 25.86
C VAL A 18 -1.00 -10.50 27.18
N THR A 19 -1.56 -9.90 28.23
CA THR A 19 -1.69 -10.48 29.58
C THR A 19 -2.58 -11.73 29.64
N GLN A 20 -3.39 -12.01 28.60
CA GLN A 20 -4.34 -13.13 28.59
C GLN A 20 -4.00 -14.27 27.61
N ILE A 21 -2.96 -14.14 26.79
CA ILE A 21 -2.60 -15.16 25.79
C ILE A 21 -1.12 -15.52 25.97
N SER A 22 -0.86 -16.67 26.60
CA SER A 22 0.48 -17.26 26.65
C SER A 22 0.38 -18.77 26.44
N PRO A 23 0.82 -19.30 25.30
CA PRO A 23 1.21 -20.69 25.22
C PRO A 23 2.63 -20.83 25.76
N THR A 24 2.83 -21.67 26.76
CA THR A 24 4.17 -22.08 27.19
C THR A 24 4.20 -23.59 27.45
N GLN A 25 5.32 -24.25 27.13
CA GLN A 25 5.65 -25.54 27.76
C GLN A 25 6.33 -25.34 29.14
N GLN A 26 6.87 -24.14 29.44
CA GLN A 26 7.47 -23.77 30.74
C GLN A 26 7.28 -22.27 31.11
N GLY A 27 6.02 -21.81 31.13
CA GLY A 27 5.41 -20.97 32.17
C GLY A 27 5.72 -19.47 32.39
N GLY A 28 6.46 -18.73 31.56
CA GLY A 28 6.64 -17.28 31.74
C GLY A 28 5.69 -16.41 30.89
N PRO A 29 5.18 -15.25 31.36
CA PRO A 29 4.37 -14.35 30.54
C PRO A 29 5.21 -13.75 29.40
N VAL A 30 4.75 -13.91 28.16
CA VAL A 30 5.39 -13.33 26.98
C VAL A 30 5.19 -11.82 27.00
N LYS A 31 6.29 -11.07 27.12
CA LYS A 31 6.27 -9.60 27.05
C LYS A 31 6.52 -9.16 25.61
N VAL A 32 5.47 -8.68 24.93
CA VAL A 32 5.57 -8.14 23.57
C VAL A 32 6.07 -6.69 23.64
N ILE A 33 7.16 -6.38 22.94
CA ILE A 33 7.76 -5.03 22.89
C ILE A 33 7.14 -4.25 21.74
N LEU A 34 6.76 -2.99 21.97
CA LEU A 34 6.22 -2.12 20.92
C LEU A 34 7.22 -1.90 19.78
N SER A 35 6.72 -1.86 18.55
CA SER A 35 7.51 -1.73 17.32
C SER A 35 8.42 -0.49 17.32
N ASP A 36 7.94 0.64 17.81
CA ASP A 36 8.72 1.87 17.92
C ASP A 36 9.89 1.74 18.89
N VAL A 37 9.69 1.01 20.00
CA VAL A 37 10.74 0.72 20.97
C VAL A 37 11.76 -0.25 20.39
N CYS A 38 11.32 -1.23 19.60
CA CYS A 38 12.22 -2.09 18.83
C CYS A 38 13.09 -1.26 17.86
N ALA A 39 12.50 -0.28 17.15
CA ALA A 39 13.23 0.60 16.23
C ALA A 39 14.26 1.47 16.97
N ASP A 40 13.92 2.01 18.14
CA ASP A 40 14.86 2.76 18.98
C ASP A 40 16.06 1.92 19.42
N LEU A 41 15.81 0.69 19.85
CA LEU A 41 16.85 -0.27 20.25
C LEU A 41 17.77 -0.62 19.08
N ILE A 42 17.19 -0.90 17.92
CA ILE A 42 17.93 -1.19 16.68
C ILE A 42 18.81 0.01 16.32
N SER A 43 18.26 1.23 16.35
CA SER A 43 19.01 2.47 16.11
C SER A 43 20.14 2.68 17.12
N TYR A 44 19.89 2.45 18.41
CA TYR A 44 20.89 2.56 19.47
C TYR A 44 22.08 1.62 19.24
N TYR A 45 21.83 0.35 18.92
CA TYR A 45 22.89 -0.62 18.65
C TYR A 45 23.58 -0.39 17.30
N ALA A 46 22.86 0.11 16.29
CA ALA A 46 23.45 0.51 15.02
C ALA A 46 24.46 1.65 15.22
N LYS A 47 24.12 2.68 16.00
CA LYS A 47 25.03 3.78 16.39
C LYS A 47 26.28 3.30 17.15
N LYS A 48 26.21 2.12 17.76
CA LYS A 48 27.34 1.45 18.43
C LYS A 48 28.14 0.51 17.52
N GLY A 49 27.87 0.51 16.21
CA GLY A 49 28.61 -0.28 15.24
C GLY A 49 28.21 -1.76 15.19
N LYS A 50 27.05 -2.15 15.75
CA LYS A 50 26.60 -3.55 15.65
C LYS A 50 26.06 -3.82 14.24
N ILE A 51 26.79 -4.63 13.48
CA ILE A 51 26.52 -4.93 12.05
C ILE A 51 25.06 -5.38 11.82
N LYS A 52 24.57 -6.37 12.57
CA LYS A 52 23.18 -6.85 12.44
C LYS A 52 22.14 -5.75 12.68
N ALA A 53 22.41 -4.81 13.59
CA ALA A 53 21.51 -3.69 13.84
C ALA A 53 21.55 -2.67 12.70
N ILE A 54 22.72 -2.43 12.10
CA ILE A 54 22.87 -1.59 10.90
C ILE A 54 22.11 -2.19 9.72
N GLU A 55 22.28 -3.49 9.46
CA GLU A 55 21.56 -4.21 8.39
C GLU A 55 20.04 -4.15 8.61
N THR A 56 19.61 -4.42 9.85
CA THR A 56 18.18 -4.36 10.19
C THR A 56 17.64 -2.94 10.03
N LEU A 57 18.37 -1.92 10.47
CA LEU A 57 17.96 -0.52 10.31
C LEU A 57 17.83 -0.15 8.82
N ALA A 58 18.75 -0.60 7.96
CA ALA A 58 18.66 -0.38 6.52
C ALA A 58 17.40 -1.03 5.92
N LEU A 59 17.03 -2.23 6.38
CA LEU A 59 15.80 -2.90 5.96
C LEU A 59 14.54 -2.17 6.47
N LEU A 60 14.55 -1.68 7.71
CA LEU A 60 13.44 -0.87 8.25
C LEU A 60 13.26 0.44 7.47
N VAL A 61 14.35 1.11 7.10
CA VAL A 61 14.30 2.31 6.25
C VAL A 61 13.79 1.98 4.85
N LYS A 62 14.21 0.85 4.29
CA LYS A 62 13.81 0.41 2.94
C LYS A 62 12.33 0.03 2.85
N PHE A 63 11.79 -0.64 3.87
CA PHE A 63 10.46 -1.25 3.80
C PHE A 63 9.42 -0.61 4.72
N GLY A 64 9.83 0.13 5.75
CA GLY A 64 8.98 0.46 6.89
C GLY A 64 8.93 -0.69 7.91
N ILE A 65 8.63 -0.37 9.17
CA ILE A 65 8.68 -1.34 10.27
C ILE A 65 7.64 -2.46 10.09
N GLU A 66 6.42 -2.10 9.73
CA GLU A 66 5.31 -3.03 9.53
C GLU A 66 5.62 -4.05 8.43
N GLN A 67 6.04 -3.58 7.25
CA GLN A 67 6.34 -4.47 6.13
C GLN A 67 7.60 -5.32 6.37
N TYR A 68 8.59 -4.79 7.09
CA TYR A 68 9.72 -5.59 7.54
C TYR A 68 9.27 -6.76 8.44
N ILE A 69 8.36 -6.50 9.39
CA ILE A 69 7.82 -7.53 10.27
C ILE A 69 7.07 -8.58 9.45
N TYR A 70 6.16 -8.15 8.56
CA TYR A 70 5.39 -9.05 7.71
C TYR A 70 6.26 -10.00 6.89
N ILE A 71 7.31 -9.48 6.24
CA ILE A 71 8.28 -10.29 5.52
C ILE A 71 8.97 -11.30 6.45
N LYS A 72 9.36 -10.89 7.66
CA LYS A 72 10.10 -11.75 8.60
C LYS A 72 9.25 -12.84 9.24
N VAL A 73 7.98 -12.56 9.49
CA VAL A 73 7.05 -13.53 10.08
C VAL A 73 6.30 -14.35 9.01
N GLY A 74 6.58 -14.11 7.73
CA GLY A 74 5.85 -14.74 6.63
C GLY A 74 4.38 -14.34 6.58
N PHE A 75 4.01 -13.22 7.22
CA PHE A 75 2.65 -12.72 7.24
C PHE A 75 2.36 -12.01 5.92
N ILE A 76 1.34 -12.50 5.23
CA ILE A 76 0.79 -11.86 4.06
C ILE A 76 -0.49 -11.15 4.53
N PRO A 77 -0.53 -9.81 4.58
CA PRO A 77 -1.75 -9.11 4.96
C PRO A 77 -2.87 -9.54 4.02
N LYS A 78 -4.04 -9.92 4.55
CA LYS A 78 -5.18 -10.21 3.67
C LYS A 78 -5.51 -8.92 2.91
N PRO A 79 -5.55 -8.94 1.57
CA PRO A 79 -5.92 -7.75 0.83
C PRO A 79 -7.34 -7.33 1.22
N GLU A 80 -7.55 -6.03 1.39
CA GLU A 80 -8.88 -5.49 1.62
C GLU A 80 -9.70 -5.74 0.34
N THR A 81 -10.93 -6.24 0.51
CA THR A 81 -11.84 -6.47 -0.62
C THR A 81 -13.09 -5.65 -0.49
N ILE A 82 -13.69 -5.35 -1.64
CA ILE A 82 -14.95 -4.63 -1.75
C ILE A 82 -15.83 -5.33 -2.79
N MET A 83 -17.10 -5.48 -2.45
CA MET A 83 -18.12 -6.01 -3.35
C MET A 83 -18.74 -4.86 -4.14
N PHE A 84 -18.65 -4.93 -5.46
CA PHE A 84 -19.41 -4.07 -6.37
C PHE A 84 -20.29 -4.94 -7.24
N ASP A 85 -21.60 -4.86 -7.00
CA ASP A 85 -22.60 -5.77 -7.55
C ASP A 85 -22.25 -7.23 -7.22
N GLU A 86 -21.86 -8.04 -8.20
CA GLU A 86 -21.46 -9.45 -8.03
C GLU A 86 -19.93 -9.64 -8.11
N LEU A 87 -19.16 -8.56 -8.23
CA LEU A 87 -17.71 -8.62 -8.38
C LEU A 87 -17.00 -8.29 -7.06
N GLU A 88 -16.19 -9.22 -6.59
CA GLU A 88 -15.20 -8.96 -5.56
C GLU A 88 -13.94 -8.34 -6.18
N LEU A 89 -13.53 -7.18 -5.67
CA LEU A 89 -12.30 -6.49 -6.06
C LEU A 89 -11.41 -6.31 -4.84
N LEU A 90 -10.10 -6.48 -5.04
CA LEU A 90 -9.10 -6.01 -4.08
C LEU A 90 -9.04 -4.48 -4.16
N ILE A 91 -9.03 -3.80 -3.01
CA ILE A 91 -9.00 -2.35 -2.92
C ILE A 91 -7.83 -1.87 -2.05
N ASN A 92 -7.25 -0.74 -2.43
CA ASN A 92 -6.37 0.04 -1.56
C ASN A 92 -6.78 1.51 -1.60
N LYS A 93 -6.75 2.18 -0.44
CA LYS A 93 -7.14 3.58 -0.27
C LYS A 93 -5.95 4.40 0.23
N GLU A 94 -5.69 5.53 -0.40
CA GLU A 94 -4.63 6.45 -0.01
C GLU A 94 -5.13 7.89 0.00
N THR A 95 -4.91 8.61 1.09
CA THR A 95 -5.19 10.05 1.15
C THR A 95 -4.07 10.83 0.45
N ILE A 96 -4.43 11.67 -0.51
CA ILE A 96 -3.50 12.53 -1.24
C ILE A 96 -3.85 14.01 -1.07
N GLN A 97 -2.83 14.88 -1.18
CA GLN A 97 -3.04 16.32 -1.27
C GLN A 97 -3.22 16.73 -2.74
N VAL A 98 -4.44 17.07 -3.15
CA VAL A 98 -4.74 17.50 -4.54
C VAL A 98 -4.27 18.95 -4.76
N ASN A 99 -4.49 19.82 -3.78
CA ASN A 99 -4.00 21.20 -3.75
C ASN A 99 -3.86 21.67 -2.29
N LYS A 100 -3.35 22.87 -2.04
CA LYS A 100 -3.09 23.38 -0.67
C LYS A 100 -4.28 23.31 0.31
N ALA A 101 -5.52 23.34 -0.19
CA ALA A 101 -6.73 23.37 0.63
C ALA A 101 -7.55 22.07 0.56
N ARG A 102 -7.14 21.10 -0.28
CA ARG A 102 -7.96 19.93 -0.60
C ARG A 102 -7.15 18.64 -0.49
N GLN A 103 -7.62 17.74 0.37
CA GLN A 103 -7.21 16.34 0.45
C GLN A 103 -8.35 15.46 -0.04
N GLU A 104 -8.01 14.39 -0.73
CA GLU A 104 -8.98 13.42 -1.25
C GLU A 104 -8.44 12.02 -1.06
N GLU A 105 -9.35 11.06 -0.96
CA GLU A 105 -9.02 9.63 -0.96
C GLU A 105 -8.96 9.13 -2.41
N VAL A 106 -7.89 8.42 -2.73
CA VAL A 106 -7.68 7.74 -4.00
C VAL A 106 -7.82 6.24 -3.79
N GLN A 107 -8.56 5.59 -4.67
CA GLN A 107 -8.85 4.16 -4.61
C GLN A 107 -8.24 3.43 -5.81
N TYR A 108 -7.51 2.36 -5.51
CA TYR A 108 -6.88 1.48 -6.49
C TYR A 108 -7.53 0.10 -6.40
N PHE A 109 -7.73 -0.53 -7.55
CA PHE A 109 -8.48 -1.78 -7.65
C PHE A 109 -7.70 -2.86 -8.38
N THR A 110 -7.89 -4.12 -8.00
CA THR A 110 -7.41 -5.28 -8.75
C THR A 110 -8.45 -6.39 -8.70
N ASN A 111 -8.78 -6.95 -9.86
CA ASN A 111 -9.59 -8.15 -9.96
C ASN A 111 -8.77 -9.35 -9.47
N PRO A 112 -9.18 -10.04 -8.40
CA PRO A 112 -8.41 -11.15 -7.83
C PRO A 112 -8.34 -12.37 -8.76
N ILE A 113 -9.29 -12.53 -9.67
CA ILE A 113 -9.37 -13.66 -10.60
C ILE A 113 -8.51 -13.40 -11.84
N THR A 114 -8.70 -12.25 -12.51
CA THR A 114 -8.04 -11.96 -13.79
C THR A 114 -6.69 -11.25 -13.63
N GLY A 115 -6.45 -10.61 -12.49
CA GLY A 115 -5.31 -9.73 -12.27
C GLY A 115 -5.40 -8.39 -13.00
N GLU A 116 -6.48 -8.12 -13.74
CA GLU A 116 -6.70 -6.79 -14.31
C GLU A 116 -6.89 -5.76 -13.18
N CYS A 117 -6.23 -4.62 -13.29
CA CYS A 117 -6.23 -3.59 -12.25
C CYS A 117 -6.51 -2.21 -12.83
N GLY A 118 -6.84 -1.25 -11.97
CA GLY A 118 -7.28 0.06 -12.40
C GLY A 118 -7.50 1.04 -11.26
N ILE A 119 -7.94 2.24 -11.65
CA ILE A 119 -8.22 3.36 -10.75
C ILE A 119 -9.63 3.87 -11.09
N ASP A 120 -10.46 4.12 -10.09
CA ASP A 120 -11.77 4.74 -10.38
C ASP A 120 -11.59 6.15 -10.94
N ILE A 121 -12.57 6.58 -11.73
CA ILE A 121 -12.44 7.81 -12.50
C ILE A 121 -12.36 9.08 -11.63
N ASN A 122 -12.94 9.08 -10.43
CA ASN A 122 -12.86 10.22 -9.51
C ASN A 122 -11.46 10.32 -8.91
N SER A 123 -10.94 9.18 -8.45
CA SER A 123 -9.56 9.03 -7.99
C SER A 123 -8.56 9.46 -9.06
N LEU A 124 -8.75 9.05 -10.32
CA LEU A 124 -7.90 9.45 -11.44
C LEU A 124 -7.97 10.97 -11.69
N SER A 125 -9.13 11.60 -11.48
CA SER A 125 -9.29 13.06 -11.48
C SER A 125 -8.45 13.74 -10.41
N PHE A 126 -8.43 13.19 -9.20
CA PHE A 126 -7.61 13.71 -8.09
C PHE A 126 -6.12 13.57 -8.39
N LEU A 127 -5.68 12.42 -8.88
CA LEU A 127 -4.30 12.19 -9.32
C LEU A 127 -3.89 13.15 -10.45
N CYS A 128 -4.84 13.55 -11.30
CA CYS A 128 -4.63 14.55 -12.34
C CYS A 128 -4.63 16.01 -11.81
N GLY A 129 -4.62 16.24 -10.50
CA GLY A 129 -4.67 17.59 -9.92
C GLY A 129 -6.07 18.20 -9.95
N GLY A 130 -7.11 17.38 -9.82
CA GLY A 130 -8.51 17.81 -9.83
C GLY A 130 -9.03 18.19 -11.21
N VAL A 131 -8.54 17.53 -12.27
CA VAL A 131 -9.12 17.67 -13.62
C VAL A 131 -10.58 17.20 -13.56
N ALA A 132 -11.49 17.98 -14.14
CA ALA A 132 -12.90 17.63 -14.15
C ALA A 132 -13.11 16.23 -14.77
N VAL A 133 -13.87 15.37 -14.07
CA VAL A 133 -14.15 13.98 -14.47
C VAL A 133 -14.60 13.88 -15.93
N LYS A 134 -15.47 14.79 -16.39
CA LYS A 134 -15.93 14.85 -17.79
C LYS A 134 -14.80 14.89 -18.83
N HIS A 135 -13.67 15.54 -18.53
CA HIS A 135 -12.54 15.62 -19.45
C HIS A 135 -11.78 14.30 -19.50
N ILE A 136 -11.69 13.60 -18.36
CA ILE A 136 -11.11 12.26 -18.30
C ILE A 136 -12.04 11.28 -19.02
N GLU A 137 -13.35 11.34 -18.79
CA GLU A 137 -14.33 10.52 -19.52
C GLU A 137 -14.22 10.70 -21.03
N THR A 138 -14.09 11.94 -21.51
CA THR A 138 -13.91 12.24 -22.93
C THR A 138 -12.63 11.63 -23.50
N PHE A 139 -11.53 11.66 -22.73
CA PHE A 139 -10.27 11.04 -23.14
C PHE A 139 -10.39 9.51 -23.19
N VAL A 140 -10.94 8.94 -22.13
CA VAL A 140 -11.09 7.49 -21.92
C VAL A 140 -12.06 6.86 -22.93
N ALA A 141 -13.08 7.61 -23.39
CA ALA A 141 -14.04 7.16 -24.40
C ALA A 141 -13.40 6.82 -25.77
N ASN A 142 -12.15 7.22 -26.02
CA ASN A 142 -11.44 6.87 -27.25
C ASN A 142 -10.86 5.44 -27.24
N TYR A 143 -10.87 4.76 -26.09
CA TYR A 143 -10.36 3.40 -25.96
C TYR A 143 -11.48 2.38 -26.07
N PRO A 144 -11.25 1.23 -26.74
CA PRO A 144 -12.18 0.11 -26.67
C PRO A 144 -12.15 -0.49 -25.26
N GLU A 145 -13.33 -0.73 -24.68
CA GLU A 145 -13.50 -1.36 -23.36
C GLU A 145 -12.60 -0.75 -22.24
N PRO A 146 -12.75 0.56 -21.95
CA PRO A 146 -11.80 1.26 -21.10
C PRO A 146 -11.87 0.92 -19.62
N PHE A 147 -12.93 0.23 -19.21
CA PHE A 147 -13.22 -0.05 -17.81
C PHE A 147 -12.98 -1.53 -17.50
N LEU A 148 -12.61 -1.84 -16.26
CA LEU A 148 -12.48 -3.22 -15.79
C LEU A 148 -13.78 -4.00 -15.95
N GLN A 149 -14.94 -3.33 -15.81
CA GLN A 149 -16.23 -3.87 -16.21
C GLN A 149 -17.15 -2.77 -16.76
N PRO A 150 -17.89 -3.03 -17.84
CA PRO A 150 -18.71 -2.02 -18.53
C PRO A 150 -20.04 -1.68 -17.84
N GLN A 151 -20.52 -2.49 -16.88
CA GLN A 151 -21.87 -2.35 -16.30
C GLN A 151 -21.91 -1.84 -14.85
N GLN A 152 -20.79 -1.37 -14.30
CA GLN A 152 -20.74 -0.93 -12.91
C GLN A 152 -21.04 0.56 -12.73
N THR A 153 -21.72 0.88 -11.64
CA THR A 153 -21.87 2.25 -11.13
C THR A 153 -20.50 2.90 -10.85
N LEU A 154 -19.50 2.08 -10.50
CA LEU A 154 -18.12 2.48 -10.31
C LEU A 154 -17.33 2.33 -11.63
N LYS A 155 -16.95 3.46 -12.23
CA LYS A 155 -16.15 3.48 -13.46
C LYS A 155 -14.66 3.30 -13.15
N ILE A 156 -14.19 2.06 -13.07
CA ILE A 156 -12.77 1.73 -12.85
C ILE A 156 -12.04 1.66 -14.19
N VAL A 157 -11.20 2.65 -14.47
CA VAL A 157 -10.40 2.74 -15.72
C VAL A 157 -9.26 1.71 -15.66
N LYS A 158 -9.03 0.95 -16.73
CA LYS A 158 -7.95 -0.04 -16.80
C LYS A 158 -6.58 0.62 -16.65
N ALA A 159 -5.66 -0.03 -15.94
CA ALA A 159 -4.38 0.54 -15.55
C ALA A 159 -3.55 1.11 -16.71
N ALA A 160 -3.48 0.42 -17.86
CA ALA A 160 -2.78 0.94 -19.04
C ALA A 160 -3.33 2.31 -19.48
N ILE A 161 -4.66 2.44 -19.49
CA ILE A 161 -5.36 3.68 -19.85
C ILE A 161 -5.18 4.74 -18.76
N CYS A 162 -5.13 4.35 -17.47
CA CYS A 162 -4.76 5.27 -16.40
C CYS A 162 -3.38 5.89 -16.63
N ALA A 163 -2.39 5.10 -17.06
CA ALA A 163 -1.06 5.63 -17.38
C ALA A 163 -1.13 6.65 -18.53
N ASP A 164 -1.88 6.36 -19.59
CA ASP A 164 -2.08 7.29 -20.71
C ASP A 164 -2.78 8.58 -20.28
N VAL A 165 -3.79 8.49 -19.41
CA VAL A 165 -4.49 9.66 -18.84
C VAL A 165 -3.51 10.53 -18.03
N LEU A 166 -2.74 9.92 -17.12
CA LEU A 166 -1.77 10.62 -16.30
C LEU A 166 -0.69 11.30 -17.17
N TYR A 167 -0.21 10.59 -18.19
CA TYR A 167 0.76 11.13 -19.12
C TYR A 167 0.19 12.30 -19.93
N HIS A 168 -1.02 12.14 -20.47
CA HIS A 168 -1.69 13.17 -21.26
C HIS A 168 -1.86 14.48 -20.46
N PHE A 169 -2.48 14.42 -19.27
CA PHE A 169 -2.70 15.62 -18.45
C PHE A 169 -1.40 16.14 -17.79
N GLY A 170 -0.39 15.29 -17.65
CA GLY A 170 0.93 15.68 -17.13
C GLY A 170 1.80 16.40 -18.16
N TYR A 171 1.84 15.93 -19.40
CA TYR A 171 2.88 16.34 -20.37
C TYR A 171 2.33 16.93 -21.68
N GLU A 172 1.17 16.49 -22.14
CA GLU A 172 0.65 16.85 -23.46
C GLU A 172 -0.38 17.97 -23.39
N ASN A 173 -1.37 17.83 -22.52
CA ASN A 173 -2.50 18.74 -22.41
C ASN A 173 -2.10 20.04 -21.71
N LYS A 174 -2.63 21.17 -22.19
CA LYS A 174 -2.41 22.49 -21.59
C LYS A 174 -3.68 22.95 -20.84
N PRO A 175 -3.56 23.43 -19.59
CA PRO A 175 -2.32 23.52 -18.80
C PRO A 175 -1.90 22.16 -18.22
N ARG A 176 -0.59 21.90 -18.26
CA ARG A 176 0.03 20.70 -17.69
C ARG A 176 -0.20 20.64 -16.19
N LYS A 177 -0.44 19.44 -15.67
CA LYS A 177 -0.73 19.19 -14.26
C LYS A 177 0.48 18.53 -13.59
N THR A 178 1.15 19.27 -12.70
CA THR A 178 2.32 18.76 -11.96
C THR A 178 2.00 17.52 -11.14
N LEU A 179 0.79 17.43 -10.56
CA LEU A 179 0.38 16.24 -9.83
C LEU A 179 0.23 15.01 -10.74
N ALA A 180 -0.31 15.20 -11.95
CA ALA A 180 -0.39 14.14 -12.95
C ALA A 180 1.01 13.66 -13.36
N GLN A 181 1.98 14.58 -13.55
CA GLN A 181 3.38 14.24 -13.82
C GLN A 181 4.00 13.38 -12.72
N TYR A 182 3.77 13.76 -11.46
CA TYR A 182 4.27 13.00 -10.31
C TYR A 182 3.72 11.58 -10.29
N PHE A 183 2.42 11.39 -10.50
CA PHE A 183 1.81 10.07 -10.52
C PHE A 183 2.12 9.27 -11.78
N ALA A 184 2.30 9.92 -12.93
CA ALA A 184 2.78 9.25 -14.15
C ALA A 184 4.17 8.60 -13.92
N GLN A 185 5.02 9.19 -13.09
CA GLN A 185 6.33 8.63 -12.73
C GLN A 185 6.24 7.62 -11.58
N THR A 186 5.48 7.94 -10.54
CA THR A 186 5.42 7.11 -9.32
C THR A 186 4.65 5.81 -9.54
N LEU A 187 3.71 5.83 -10.49
CA LEU A 187 2.96 4.65 -10.90
C LEU A 187 3.56 4.02 -12.16
N ASP A 188 4.81 4.26 -12.55
CA ASP A 188 5.43 3.54 -13.68
C ASP A 188 6.37 2.42 -13.18
N PRO A 189 6.22 1.15 -13.64
CA PRO A 189 5.12 0.62 -14.45
C PRO A 189 3.84 0.39 -13.63
N ILE A 190 2.69 0.79 -14.19
CA ILE A 190 1.44 0.92 -13.42
C ILE A 190 0.87 -0.38 -12.90
N VAL A 191 0.90 -1.45 -13.70
CA VAL A 191 0.33 -2.73 -13.30
C VAL A 191 1.06 -3.31 -12.06
N PRO A 192 2.40 -3.48 -12.06
CA PRO A 192 3.13 -3.94 -10.87
C PRO A 192 2.93 -3.05 -9.63
N VAL A 193 2.86 -1.74 -9.81
CA VAL A 193 2.64 -0.81 -8.69
C VAL A 193 1.24 -0.98 -8.11
N LEU A 194 0.20 -1.07 -8.93
CA LEU A 194 -1.16 -1.27 -8.45
C LEU A 194 -1.34 -2.64 -7.79
N HIS A 195 -0.78 -3.71 -8.37
CA HIS A 195 -0.77 -5.04 -7.74
C HIS A 195 -0.13 -5.02 -6.36
N LYS A 196 0.99 -4.30 -6.22
CA LYS A 196 1.64 -4.13 -4.92
C LYS A 196 0.77 -3.35 -3.93
N LYS A 197 0.11 -2.27 -4.37
CA LYS A 197 -0.77 -1.46 -3.52
C LYS A 197 -1.98 -2.25 -3.02
N THR A 198 -2.61 -3.02 -3.89
CA THR A 198 -3.79 -3.85 -3.55
C THR A 198 -3.41 -5.18 -2.89
N ASN A 199 -2.12 -5.41 -2.65
CA ASN A 199 -1.56 -6.68 -2.19
C ASN A 199 -2.07 -7.90 -3.01
N TYR A 200 -2.22 -7.71 -4.32
CA TYR A 200 -2.60 -8.76 -5.24
C TYR A 200 -1.50 -9.83 -5.30
N GLN A 201 -1.91 -11.07 -5.12
CA GLN A 201 -1.08 -12.24 -5.33
C GLN A 201 -1.62 -12.99 -6.52
N THR A 202 -0.75 -13.29 -7.49
CA THR A 202 -1.14 -14.09 -8.65
C THR A 202 -1.80 -15.38 -8.17
N PRO A 203 -2.89 -15.88 -8.78
CA PRO A 203 -3.62 -17.09 -8.37
C PRO A 203 -2.79 -18.38 -8.25
N VAL A 204 -1.51 -18.35 -8.63
CA VAL A 204 -0.54 -19.44 -8.36
C VAL A 204 -0.09 -19.44 -6.89
N ALA A 205 -0.28 -18.36 -6.14
CA ALA A 205 0.02 -18.26 -4.72
C ALA A 205 -1.02 -18.98 -3.84
N THR A 206 -2.25 -19.18 -4.33
CA THR A 206 -3.27 -20.00 -3.66
C THR A 206 -2.88 -21.48 -3.60
N ALA A 207 -1.99 -21.95 -4.49
CA ALA A 207 -1.42 -23.30 -4.42
C ALA A 207 -0.38 -23.47 -3.28
N ARG A 208 0.06 -22.39 -2.61
CA ARG A 208 0.90 -22.50 -1.40
C ARG A 208 0.10 -22.79 -0.14
N GLU A 209 -1.18 -22.42 -0.10
CA GLU A 209 -2.07 -22.81 1.00
C GLU A 209 -2.38 -24.32 0.92
N ASP A 210 -2.62 -24.85 -0.29
CA ASP A 210 -2.79 -26.30 -0.53
C ASP A 210 -1.53 -27.15 -0.24
N GLN A 211 -0.34 -26.53 -0.21
CA GLN A 211 0.93 -27.21 0.12
C GLN A 211 1.32 -27.12 1.61
N LEU A 212 0.61 -26.30 2.40
CA LEU A 212 0.80 -26.22 3.85
C LEU A 212 -0.15 -27.13 4.63
N GLU A 213 -1.12 -27.75 3.96
CA GLU A 213 -2.01 -28.79 4.50
C GLU A 213 -1.52 -30.24 4.25
N GLN A 214 -0.29 -30.43 3.73
CA GLN A 214 0.35 -31.75 3.56
C GLN A 214 1.52 -31.97 4.51
#